data_AF-A0A2G6DVB0-F1
#
_entry.id   AF-A0A2G6DVB0-F1
#
_cell.length_a   1.000
_cell.length_b   1.000
_cell.length_c   1.000
_cell.angle_alpha   90.00
_cell.angle_beta   90.00
_cell.angle_gamma   90.00
#
_symmetry.space_group_name_H-M   'P 1'
#
loop_
_entity.id
_entity.type
_entity.pdbx_description
1 polymer ?
#
loop_
_entity_poly.entity_id
_entity_poly.type
_entity_poly.pdbx_seq_one_letter_code
_entity_poly.pdbx_strand_id
1 'polypeptide(L)'
;MPGTALELIDRARHGLREAVDTADQDDRYVLAHLSALRSAAAVLAVRGRPTRRGSGRLNVWVVLPKIAPELGEWAAYFAAGAARRQAIEAGRSGVVSTRDADDLVRAATDFLDVVSTELGVLPIR
;
A
#
# COMPACT_ATOMS: atom_id res chain seq x y z
N MET A 1 6.03 4.72 18.66
CA MET A 1 5.83 3.95 17.40
C MET A 1 6.91 2.89 17.28
N PRO A 2 6.61 1.62 16.92
CA PRO A 2 7.63 0.60 16.67
C PRO A 2 8.55 1.01 15.51
N GLY A 3 9.86 0.75 15.61
CA GLY A 3 10.83 1.11 14.56
C GLY A 3 10.47 0.55 13.18
N THR A 4 9.99 -0.70 13.14
CA THR A 4 9.52 -1.36 11.91
C THR A 4 8.36 -0.62 11.22
N ALA A 5 7.49 0.06 11.98
CA ALA A 5 6.39 0.81 11.40
C ALA A 5 6.89 2.09 10.70
N LEU A 6 7.87 2.79 11.30
CA LEU A 6 8.49 3.97 10.70
C LEU A 6 9.26 3.61 9.43
N GLU A 7 10.00 2.50 9.43
CA GLU A 7 10.70 2.00 8.25
C GLU A 7 9.74 1.67 7.10
N LEU A 8 8.58 1.08 7.41
CA LEU A 8 7.56 0.77 6.40
C LEU A 8 6.96 2.05 5.80
N ILE A 9 6.70 3.07 6.61
CA ILE A 9 6.22 4.38 6.15
C ILE A 9 7.26 5.06 5.26
N ASP A 10 8.54 5.06 5.64
CA ASP A 10 9.60 5.66 4.84
C ASP A 10 9.77 4.98 3.48
N ARG A 11 9.75 3.64 3.45
CA ARG A 11 9.76 2.87 2.20
C ARG A 11 8.53 3.10 1.34
N ALA A 12 7.36 3.30 1.95
CA ALA A 12 6.15 3.67 1.21
C ALA A 12 6.29 5.06 0.55
N ARG A 13 6.86 6.03 1.26
CA ARG A 13 7.15 7.36 0.68
C ARG A 13 8.12 7.28 -0.48
N HIS A 14 9.22 6.55 -0.30
CA HIS A 14 10.21 6.35 -1.37
C HIS A 14 9.56 5.72 -2.60
N GLY A 15 8.81 4.62 -2.43
CA GLY A 15 8.16 3.94 -3.54
C GLY A 15 7.11 4.81 -4.26
N LEU A 16 6.44 5.73 -3.57
CA LEU A 16 5.52 6.67 -4.23
C LEU A 16 6.24 7.76 -5.01
N ARG A 17 7.38 8.27 -4.53
CA ARG A 17 8.20 9.20 -5.32
C ARG A 17 8.71 8.52 -6.58
N GLU A 18 9.22 7.30 -6.44
CA GLU A 18 9.65 6.46 -7.56
C GLU A 18 8.51 6.21 -8.56
N ALA A 19 7.29 5.92 -8.08
CA ALA A 19 6.11 5.76 -8.93
C ALA A 19 5.71 7.04 -9.69
N VAL A 20 6.00 8.23 -9.14
CA VAL A 20 5.76 9.51 -9.81
C VAL A 20 6.80 9.75 -10.91
N ASP A 21 8.06 9.39 -10.65
CA ASP A 21 9.18 9.61 -11.58
C ASP A 21 9.29 8.54 -12.67
N THR A 22 8.59 7.41 -12.51
CA THR A 22 8.58 6.30 -13.47
C THR A 22 7.71 6.64 -14.68
N ALA A 23 8.21 6.37 -15.89
CA ALA A 23 7.49 6.64 -17.14
C ALA A 23 6.52 5.52 -17.55
N ASP A 24 6.89 4.25 -17.31
CA ASP A 24 6.08 3.10 -17.70
C ASP A 24 4.84 2.94 -16.79
N GLN A 25 3.65 2.90 -17.40
CA GLN A 25 2.39 2.87 -16.65
C GLN A 25 2.19 1.62 -15.78
N ASP A 26 2.69 0.48 -16.23
CA ASP A 26 2.55 -0.78 -15.50
C ASP A 26 3.50 -0.78 -14.28
N ASP A 27 4.73 -0.30 -14.45
CA ASP A 27 5.70 -0.13 -13.36
C ASP A 27 5.21 0.87 -12.30
N ARG A 28 4.67 2.02 -12.73
CA ARG A 28 4.04 3.02 -11.83
C ARG A 28 2.94 2.39 -10.99
N TYR A 29 2.09 1.58 -11.61
CA TYR A 29 0.99 0.89 -10.93
C TYR A 29 1.51 -0.10 -9.88
N VAL A 30 2.54 -0.89 -10.21
CA VAL A 30 3.17 -1.81 -9.26
C VAL A 30 3.78 -1.06 -8.07
N LEU A 31 4.58 -0.01 -8.33
CA LEU A 31 5.24 0.78 -7.29
C LEU A 31 4.23 1.44 -6.34
N ALA A 32 3.16 2.04 -6.88
CA ALA A 32 2.08 2.64 -6.09
C ALA A 32 1.40 1.59 -5.18
N HIS A 33 1.10 0.41 -5.72
CA HIS A 33 0.46 -0.66 -4.97
C HIS A 33 1.35 -1.24 -3.86
N LEU A 34 2.64 -1.44 -4.14
CA LEU A 34 3.61 -1.90 -3.14
C LEU A 34 3.79 -0.88 -2.04
N SER A 35 3.70 0.41 -2.37
CA SER A 35 3.75 1.48 -1.37
C SER A 35 2.52 1.45 -0.46
N ALA A 36 1.33 1.28 -1.02
CA ALA A 36 0.10 1.08 -0.23
C ALA A 36 0.18 -0.17 0.68
N LEU A 37 0.73 -1.28 0.18
CA LEU A 37 0.95 -2.50 0.99
C LEU A 37 1.84 -2.23 2.21
N ARG A 38 2.90 -1.43 2.03
CA ARG A 38 3.80 -1.04 3.14
C ARG A 38 3.11 -0.13 4.14
N SER A 39 2.30 0.83 3.70
CA SER A 39 1.47 1.67 4.58
C SER A 39 0.53 0.81 5.44
N ALA A 40 -0.19 -0.13 4.83
CA ALA A 40 -1.08 -1.04 5.56
C ALA A 40 -0.32 -1.97 6.53
N ALA A 41 0.87 -2.44 6.13
CA ALA A 41 1.74 -3.22 7.02
C ALA A 41 2.22 -2.40 8.23
N ALA A 42 2.43 -1.09 8.08
CA ALA A 42 2.77 -0.23 9.22
C ALA A 42 1.63 -0.17 10.25
N VAL A 43 0.37 -0.09 9.79
CA VAL A 43 -0.81 -0.18 10.68
C VAL A 43 -0.84 -1.52 11.40
N LEU A 44 -0.63 -2.63 10.69
CA LEU A 44 -0.54 -3.96 11.29
C LEU A 44 0.59 -4.05 12.33
N ALA A 45 1.75 -3.46 12.08
CA ALA A 45 2.87 -3.49 13.01
C ALA A 45 2.58 -2.72 14.32
N VAL A 46 1.69 -1.71 14.27
CA VAL A 46 1.33 -0.88 15.42
C VAL A 46 0.14 -1.44 16.19
N ARG A 47 -0.89 -1.86 15.47
CA ARG A 47 -2.18 -2.29 16.04
C ARG A 47 -2.30 -3.82 16.17
N GLY A 48 -1.47 -4.58 15.45
CA GLY A 48 -1.47 -6.04 15.50
C GLY A 48 -1.04 -6.55 16.87
N ARG A 49 -1.81 -7.48 17.44
CA ARG A 49 -1.36 -8.23 18.62
C ARG A 49 -0.21 -9.16 18.20
N PRO A 50 0.82 -9.38 19.04
CA PRO A 50 1.85 -10.36 18.78
C PRO A 50 1.27 -11.77 18.89
N THR A 51 0.57 -12.23 17.85
CA THR A 51 0.10 -13.61 17.78
C THR A 51 1.26 -14.47 17.26
N ARG A 52 1.74 -15.32 18.17
CA ARG A 52 2.71 -16.42 17.98
C ARG A 52 2.90 -16.84 16.52
N ARG A 53 4.15 -16.74 16.03
CA ARG A 53 4.71 -17.33 14.81
C ARG A 53 3.77 -18.35 14.12
N GLY A 54 2.88 -17.84 13.27
CA GLY A 54 1.94 -18.61 12.47
C GLY A 54 1.97 -18.06 11.05
N SER A 55 3.03 -18.40 10.35
CA SER A 55 3.42 -17.92 9.01
C SER A 55 2.43 -18.38 7.92
N GLY A 56 1.32 -17.68 7.78
CA GLY A 56 0.65 -17.53 6.50
C GLY A 56 0.97 -16.15 5.94
N ARG A 57 1.17 -16.02 4.61
CA ARG A 57 1.09 -14.71 3.94
C ARG A 57 -0.36 -14.25 4.02
N LEU A 58 -0.82 -13.81 5.19
CA LEU A 58 -2.17 -13.26 5.32
C LEU A 58 -2.23 -12.03 4.42
N ASN A 59 -3.20 -12.02 3.52
CA ASN A 59 -3.45 -10.88 2.66
C ASN A 59 -3.76 -9.67 3.56
N VAL A 60 -2.89 -8.67 3.56
CA VAL A 60 -3.02 -7.48 4.41
C VAL A 60 -4.38 -6.80 4.23
N TRP A 61 -4.94 -6.83 3.02
CA TRP A 61 -6.25 -6.26 2.72
C TRP A 61 -7.42 -7.01 3.37
N VAL A 62 -7.23 -8.27 3.77
CA VAL A 62 -8.22 -9.04 4.54
C VAL A 62 -8.09 -8.77 6.04
N VAL A 63 -6.89 -8.49 6.53
CA VAL A 63 -6.63 -8.28 7.96
C VAL A 63 -6.91 -6.83 8.36
N LEU A 64 -6.58 -5.86 7.51
CA LEU A 64 -6.67 -4.43 7.81
C LEU A 64 -8.06 -4.00 8.32
N PRO A 65 -9.19 -4.36 7.66
CA PRO A 65 -10.52 -3.93 8.14
C PRO A 65 -10.92 -4.51 9.50
N LYS A 66 -10.27 -5.60 9.95
CA LYS A 66 -10.55 -6.22 11.25
C LYS A 66 -9.93 -5.46 12.42
N ILE A 67 -8.86 -4.71 12.17
CA ILE A 67 -8.07 -3.99 13.19
C ILE A 67 -8.09 -2.47 13.00
N ALA A 68 -8.48 -2.01 11.82
CA ALA A 68 -8.70 -0.62 11.45
C ALA A 68 -9.92 -0.55 10.51
N PRO A 69 -11.14 -0.72 11.04
CA PRO A 69 -12.37 -0.72 10.24
C PRO A 69 -12.55 0.56 9.40
N GLU A 70 -12.07 1.70 9.90
CA GLU A 70 -12.03 2.98 9.21
C GLU A 70 -11.19 2.97 7.92
N LEU A 71 -10.30 1.99 7.76
CA LEU A 71 -9.53 1.76 6.53
C LEU A 71 -10.14 0.68 5.63
N GLY A 72 -11.39 0.27 5.91
CA GLY A 72 -12.08 -0.80 5.19
C GLY A 72 -12.29 -0.52 3.70
N GLU A 73 -12.70 0.70 3.35
CA GLU A 73 -12.89 1.12 1.96
C GLU A 73 -11.58 1.11 1.18
N TRP A 74 -10.50 1.61 1.81
CA TRP A 74 -9.16 1.53 1.25
C TRP A 74 -8.72 0.08 1.00
N ALA A 75 -8.96 -0.81 1.96
CA ALA A 75 -8.62 -2.23 1.80
C ALA A 75 -9.38 -2.87 0.62
N ALA A 76 -10.66 -2.57 0.46
CA ALA A 76 -11.46 -3.07 -0.66
C ALA A 76 -10.95 -2.53 -2.01
N TYR A 77 -10.66 -1.22 -2.09
CA TYR A 77 -10.13 -0.57 -3.27
C TYR A 77 -8.80 -1.21 -3.73
N PHE A 78 -7.82 -1.35 -2.83
CA PHE A 78 -6.53 -1.96 -3.17
C PHE A 78 -6.67 -3.47 -3.44
N ALA A 79 -7.54 -4.20 -2.74
CA ALA A 79 -7.78 -5.61 -3.05
C ALA A 79 -8.28 -5.81 -4.49
N ALA A 80 -9.19 -4.95 -4.98
CA ALA A 80 -9.68 -5.01 -6.36
C ALA A 80 -8.56 -4.76 -7.40
N GLY A 81 -7.56 -3.95 -7.06
CA GLY A 81 -6.40 -3.68 -7.92
C GLY A 81 -5.31 -4.76 -7.92
N ALA A 82 -5.36 -5.74 -7.01
CA ALA A 82 -4.25 -6.66 -6.78
C ALA A 82 -3.99 -7.64 -7.93
N ALA A 83 -5.04 -8.07 -8.65
CA ALA A 83 -4.89 -8.99 -9.78
C ALA A 83 -4.15 -8.34 -10.96
N ARG A 84 -4.38 -7.04 -11.21
CA ARG A 84 -3.66 -6.26 -12.23
C ARG A 84 -2.18 -6.11 -11.89
N ARG A 85 -1.85 -5.83 -10.61
CA ARG A 85 -0.45 -5.84 -10.14
C ARG A 85 0.22 -7.20 -10.36
N GLN A 86 -0.43 -8.29 -9.94
CA GLN A 86 0.11 -9.65 -10.11
C GLN A 86 0.32 -10.03 -11.58
N ALA A 87 -0.55 -9.54 -12.47
CA ALA A 87 -0.41 -9.72 -13.90
C ALA A 87 0.87 -9.08 -14.44
N ILE A 88 1.14 -7.83 -14.04
CA ILE A 88 2.33 -7.07 -14.43
C ILE A 88 3.59 -7.73 -13.90
N GLU A 89 3.62 -8.08 -12.61
CA GLU A 89 4.74 -8.78 -11.98
C GLU A 89 5.04 -10.16 -12.62
N ALA A 90 4.03 -10.78 -13.24
CA ALA A 90 4.19 -12.01 -14.01
C ALA A 90 4.71 -11.77 -15.45
N GLY A 91 5.08 -10.53 -15.79
CA GLY A 91 5.66 -10.14 -17.07
C GLY A 91 4.65 -9.74 -18.15
N ARG A 92 3.36 -9.60 -17.80
CA ARG A 92 2.38 -9.04 -18.75
C ARG A 92 2.57 -7.54 -18.85
N SER A 93 2.52 -7.03 -20.07
CA SER A 93 2.67 -5.61 -20.41
C SER A 93 1.38 -5.06 -21.00
N GLY A 94 1.15 -3.76 -20.82
CA GLY A 94 -0.09 -3.08 -21.21
C GLY A 94 -1.30 -3.50 -20.38
N VAL A 95 -1.10 -3.92 -19.12
CA VAL A 95 -2.20 -4.42 -18.27
C VAL A 95 -3.08 -3.27 -17.79
N VAL A 96 -2.49 -2.11 -17.53
CA VAL A 96 -3.21 -0.92 -17.06
C VAL A 96 -3.04 0.23 -18.03
N SER A 97 -3.99 1.17 -18.03
CA SER A 97 -3.83 2.43 -18.75
C SER A 97 -3.02 3.44 -17.92
N THR A 98 -2.55 4.50 -18.57
CA THR A 98 -1.89 5.62 -17.88
C THR A 98 -2.82 6.23 -16.82
N ARG A 99 -4.13 6.30 -17.12
CA ARG A 99 -5.14 6.78 -16.18
C ARG A 99 -5.27 5.88 -14.96
N ASP A 100 -5.30 4.56 -15.15
CA ASP A 100 -5.32 3.60 -14.04
C ASP A 100 -4.10 3.75 -13.13
N ALA A 101 -2.91 3.96 -13.72
CA ALA A 101 -1.68 4.20 -12.97
C ALA A 101 -1.75 5.52 -12.19
N ASP A 102 -2.18 6.61 -12.83
CA ASP A 102 -2.35 7.92 -12.18
C ASP A 102 -3.35 7.87 -11.01
N ASP A 103 -4.49 7.19 -11.22
CA ASP A 103 -5.53 7.01 -10.21
C ASP A 103 -4.99 6.19 -9.03
N LEU A 104 -4.23 5.13 -9.29
CA LEU A 104 -3.65 4.33 -8.22
C LEU A 104 -2.55 5.09 -7.46
N VAL A 105 -1.72 5.88 -8.14
CA VAL A 105 -0.71 6.75 -7.49
C VAL A 105 -1.41 7.73 -6.55
N ARG A 106 -2.43 8.45 -7.03
CA ARG A 106 -3.23 9.37 -6.20
C ARG A 106 -3.83 8.67 -4.99
N ALA A 107 -4.51 7.55 -5.21
CA ALA A 107 -5.12 6.75 -4.15
C ALA A 107 -4.10 6.27 -3.12
N ALA A 108 -2.92 5.81 -3.55
CA ALA A 108 -1.87 5.36 -2.65
C ALA A 108 -1.22 6.51 -1.86
N THR A 109 -1.11 7.71 -2.44
CA THR A 109 -0.71 8.92 -1.71
C THR A 109 -1.74 9.29 -0.64
N ASP A 110 -3.02 9.40 -1.01
CA ASP A 110 -4.09 9.73 -0.06
C ASP A 110 -4.17 8.70 1.07
N PHE A 111 -4.06 7.41 0.75
CA PHE A 111 -4.04 6.36 1.75
C PHE A 111 -2.85 6.47 2.70
N LEU A 112 -1.65 6.78 2.20
CA LEU A 112 -0.47 6.98 3.04
C LEU A 112 -0.61 8.22 3.94
N ASP A 113 -1.27 9.29 3.48
CA ASP A 113 -1.56 10.45 4.32
C ASP A 113 -2.55 10.11 5.45
N VAL A 114 -3.60 9.36 5.14
CA VAL A 114 -4.56 8.84 6.14
C VAL A 114 -3.83 7.97 7.16
N VAL A 115 -3.05 6.98 6.70
CA VAL A 115 -2.27 6.10 7.59
C VAL A 115 -1.26 6.90 8.42
N SER A 116 -0.58 7.88 7.83
CA SER A 116 0.40 8.70 8.55
C SER A 116 -0.27 9.46 9.70
N THR A 117 -1.44 10.06 9.43
CA THR A 117 -2.26 10.75 10.42
C THR A 117 -2.70 9.80 11.55
N GLU A 118 -3.25 8.64 11.19
CA GLU A 118 -3.69 7.60 12.14
C GLU A 118 -2.55 7.08 13.04
N LEU A 119 -1.32 7.12 12.53
CA LEU A 119 -0.12 6.66 13.24
C LEU A 119 0.63 7.80 13.95
N GLY A 120 0.15 9.04 13.86
CA GLY A 120 0.78 10.21 14.48
C GLY A 120 2.14 10.59 13.89
N VAL A 121 2.36 10.34 12.59
CA VAL A 121 3.56 10.74 11.85
C VAL A 121 3.21 11.78 10.77
N LEU A 122 4.16 12.64 10.42
CA LEU A 122 3.93 13.73 9.48
C LEU A 122 3.44 13.20 8.11
N PRO A 123 2.30 13.66 7.56
CA PRO A 123 1.85 13.27 6.22
C PRO A 123 2.83 13.74 5.12
N ILE A 124 2.61 13.31 3.86
CA ILE A 124 3.44 13.75 2.72
C ILE A 124 3.07 15.17 2.27
N ARG A 125 1.83 15.61 2.54
CA ARG A 125 1.34 16.97 2.25
C ARG A 125 1.60 17.94 3.40
#